data_AF-A0A8T0FBX4-F1
#
_entry.id   AF-A0A8T0FBX4-F1
#
_cell.length_a   1.000
_cell.length_b   1.000
_cell.length_c   1.000
_cell.angle_alpha   90.00
_cell.angle_beta   90.00
_cell.angle_gamma   90.00
#
_symmetry.space_group_name_H-M   'P 1'
#
loop_
_entity.id
_entity.type
_entity.pdbx_description
1 polymer ?
#
loop_
_entity_poly.entity_id
_entity_poly.type
_entity_poly.pdbx_seq_one_letter_code
_entity_poly.pdbx_strand_id
1 'polypeptide(L)'
;MELEVKLRKLGQLQAQLDKISEQYCGIETSEDIETILEDIDQINIRIEETEVGLKLLLNSIKDEFKINPVSKDNAVTKIRLPEIPLPEFSGKIADFANFKNLFVNLISNNEQLNDSQKLYYLRACLRGEAKLLESSSDNFQSLFKALSDRYENQRHLIDPHVLEIIN
;
A
#
# COMPACT_ATOMS: atom_id res chain seq x y z
N MET A 1 -37.16 -12.25 48.85
CA MET A 1 -37.16 -12.85 47.50
C MET A 1 -36.30 -12.06 46.51
N GLU A 2 -36.61 -10.80 46.13
CA GLU A 2 -35.79 -10.06 45.13
C GLU A 2 -34.34 -9.78 45.58
N LEU A 3 -34.14 -9.41 46.84
CA LEU A 3 -32.82 -9.10 47.38
C LEU A 3 -31.89 -10.33 47.38
N GLU A 4 -32.43 -11.52 47.64
CA GLU A 4 -31.68 -12.78 47.60
C GLU A 4 -31.26 -13.17 46.18
N VAL A 5 -32.08 -12.86 45.18
CA VAL A 5 -31.74 -13.06 43.77
C VAL A 5 -30.61 -12.12 43.36
N LYS A 6 -30.65 -10.85 43.78
CA LYS A 6 -29.56 -9.88 43.53
C LYS A 6 -28.25 -10.30 44.21
N LEU A 7 -28.33 -10.82 45.44
CA LEU A 7 -27.16 -11.29 46.20
C LEU A 7 -26.51 -12.52 45.54
N ARG A 8 -27.32 -13.45 45.04
CA ARG A 8 -26.85 -14.60 44.24
C ARG A 8 -26.17 -14.15 42.93
N LYS A 9 -26.76 -13.18 42.24
CA LYS A 9 -26.21 -12.64 40.98
C LYS A 9 -24.90 -11.90 41.20
N LEU A 10 -24.78 -11.17 42.31
CA LEU A 10 -23.53 -10.51 42.71
C LEU A 10 -22.41 -11.53 42.96
N GLY A 11 -22.69 -12.61 43.69
CA GLY A 11 -21.72 -13.69 43.90
C GLY A 11 -21.26 -14.37 42.60
N GLN A 12 -22.17 -14.54 41.63
CA GLN A 12 -21.83 -15.05 40.30
C GLN A 12 -20.93 -14.09 39.51
N LEU A 13 -21.22 -12.79 39.55
CA LEU A 13 -20.39 -11.78 38.91
C LEU A 13 -18.99 -11.71 39.55
N GLN A 14 -18.90 -11.86 40.87
CA GLN A 14 -17.64 -11.85 41.58
C GLN A 14 -16.77 -13.05 41.19
N ALA A 15 -17.36 -14.25 41.12
CA ALA A 15 -16.66 -15.45 40.64
C ALA A 15 -16.23 -15.35 39.17
N GLN A 16 -17.02 -14.69 38.32
CA GLN A 16 -16.63 -14.39 36.94
C GLN A 16 -15.45 -13.42 36.87
N LEU A 17 -15.45 -12.40 37.74
CA LEU A 17 -14.37 -11.43 37.83
C LEU A 17 -13.07 -12.07 38.30
N ASP A 18 -13.12 -12.96 39.30
CA ASP A 18 -11.95 -13.69 39.78
C ASP A 18 -11.35 -14.58 38.68
N LYS A 19 -12.20 -15.29 37.92
CA LYS A 19 -11.78 -16.12 36.79
C LYS A 19 -11.15 -15.32 35.66
N ILE A 20 -11.70 -14.14 35.37
CA ILE A 20 -11.11 -13.21 34.40
C ILE A 20 -9.76 -12.72 34.93
N SER A 21 -9.69 -12.25 36.18
CA SER A 21 -8.44 -11.77 36.76
C SER A 21 -7.32 -12.80 36.71
N GLU A 22 -7.63 -14.07 36.96
CA GLU A 22 -6.68 -15.18 36.87
C GLU A 22 -6.20 -15.43 35.42
N GLN A 23 -7.09 -15.29 34.43
CA GLN A 23 -6.74 -15.42 33.00
C GLN A 23 -5.83 -14.29 32.49
N TYR A 24 -5.92 -13.09 33.05
CA TYR A 24 -5.16 -11.92 32.57
C TYR A 24 -3.83 -11.72 33.31
N CYS A 25 -3.62 -12.35 34.49
CA CYS A 25 -2.39 -12.20 35.29
C CYS A 25 -1.11 -12.68 34.56
N GLY A 26 -1.22 -13.59 33.58
CA GLY A 26 -0.08 -14.12 32.82
C GLY A 26 0.37 -13.29 31.60
N ILE A 27 -0.35 -12.21 31.27
CA ILE A 27 -0.10 -11.44 30.03
C ILE A 27 0.90 -10.29 30.26
N GLU A 28 1.00 -9.76 31.50
CA GLU A 28 1.88 -8.62 31.81
C GLU A 28 3.37 -9.00 31.98
N THR A 29 3.73 -10.29 32.05
CA THR A 29 5.12 -10.75 32.18
C THR A 29 5.40 -12.00 31.35
N SER A 30 5.01 -11.99 30.08
CA SER A 30 5.55 -13.00 29.15
C SER A 30 6.97 -12.60 28.78
N GLU A 31 7.95 -13.44 29.13
CA GLU A 31 9.37 -13.34 28.77
C GLU A 31 9.56 -13.14 27.25
N ASP A 32 8.58 -13.61 26.46
CA ASP A 32 8.52 -13.43 25.01
C ASP A 32 8.30 -11.95 24.62
N ILE A 33 7.53 -11.17 25.40
CA ILE A 33 7.27 -9.75 25.10
C ILE A 33 8.52 -8.92 25.35
N GLU A 34 9.22 -9.16 26.46
CA GLU A 34 10.46 -8.45 26.78
C GLU A 34 11.54 -8.73 25.73
N THR A 35 11.67 -9.99 25.29
CA THR A 35 12.55 -10.38 24.18
C THR A 35 12.19 -9.67 22.86
N ILE A 36 10.89 -9.58 22.53
CA ILE A 36 10.43 -8.88 21.32
C ILE A 36 10.78 -7.38 21.38
N LEU A 37 10.66 -6.75 22.55
CA LEU A 37 11.00 -5.34 22.71
C LEU A 37 12.51 -5.10 22.52
N GLU A 38 13.36 -5.98 23.06
CA GLU A 38 14.81 -5.93 22.83
C GLU A 38 15.19 -6.10 21.36
N ASP A 39 14.53 -7.03 20.64
CA ASP A 39 14.75 -7.24 19.21
C ASP A 39 14.33 -6.01 18.39
N ILE A 40 13.20 -5.38 18.74
CA ILE A 40 12.75 -4.13 18.08
C ILE A 40 13.78 -3.02 18.25
N ASP A 41 14.30 -2.83 19.46
CA ASP A 41 15.31 -1.81 19.74
C ASP A 41 16.60 -2.07 18.94
N GLN A 42 17.06 -3.31 18.87
CA GLN A 42 18.22 -3.68 18.05
C GLN A 42 18.00 -3.42 16.55
N ILE A 43 16.80 -3.70 16.03
CA ILE A 43 16.46 -3.43 14.63
C ILE A 43 16.48 -1.92 14.36
N ASN A 44 15.90 -1.11 15.24
CA ASN A 44 15.84 0.34 15.08
C ASN A 44 17.25 0.95 15.04
N ILE A 45 18.15 0.53 15.93
CA ILE A 45 19.56 0.96 15.92
C ILE A 45 20.22 0.66 14.57
N ARG A 46 20.04 -0.56 14.04
CA ARG A 46 20.62 -0.96 12.75
C ARG A 46 20.05 -0.16 11.56
N ILE A 47 18.78 0.22 11.62
CA ILE A 47 18.14 1.08 10.62
C ILE A 47 18.84 2.46 10.62
N GLU A 48 18.98 3.07 11.79
CA GLU A 48 19.61 4.39 11.94
C GLU A 48 21.06 4.40 11.43
N GLU A 49 21.86 3.39 11.80
CA GLU A 49 23.23 3.24 11.31
C GLU A 49 23.29 3.12 9.78
N THR A 50 22.39 2.32 9.20
CA THR A 50 22.31 2.13 7.76
C THR A 50 21.90 3.41 7.04
N GLU A 51 20.94 4.16 7.59
CA GLU A 51 20.53 5.45 7.02
C GLU A 51 21.67 6.45 6.98
N VAL A 52 22.46 6.54 8.05
CA VAL A 52 23.63 7.42 8.10
C VAL A 52 24.66 6.98 7.05
N GLY A 53 24.96 5.69 6.96
CA GLY A 53 25.87 5.14 5.96
C GLY A 53 25.43 5.46 4.53
N LEU A 54 24.14 5.28 4.23
CA LEU A 54 23.58 5.60 2.91
C LEU A 54 23.61 7.10 2.61
N LYS A 55 23.32 7.97 3.60
CA LYS A 55 23.42 9.43 3.43
C LYS A 55 24.86 9.86 3.10
N LEU A 56 25.86 9.25 3.74
CA LEU A 56 27.27 9.51 3.43
C LEU A 56 27.64 9.05 2.02
N LEU A 57 27.26 7.83 1.64
CA LEU A 57 27.50 7.30 0.29
C LEU A 57 26.83 8.16 -0.79
N LEU A 58 25.60 8.62 -0.55
CA LEU A 58 24.87 9.49 -1.48
C LEU A 58 25.60 10.82 -1.71
N ASN A 59 26.19 11.40 -0.66
CA ASN A 59 26.96 12.64 -0.77
C ASN A 59 28.25 12.43 -1.58
N SER A 60 28.97 11.33 -1.34
CA SER A 60 30.15 10.97 -2.14
C SER A 60 29.82 10.79 -3.62
N ILE A 61 28.68 10.16 -3.93
CA ILE A 61 28.20 10.00 -5.31
C ILE A 61 27.87 11.37 -5.94
N LYS A 62 27.22 12.28 -5.20
CA LYS A 62 26.89 13.63 -5.71
C LYS A 62 28.14 14.45 -6.04
N ASP A 63 29.26 14.22 -5.36
CA ASP A 63 30.53 14.88 -5.65
C ASP A 63 31.26 14.27 -6.86
N GLU A 64 31.14 12.95 -7.10
CA GLU A 64 31.70 12.30 -8.30
C GLU A 64 31.00 12.74 -9.62
N PHE A 65 29.74 13.18 -9.57
CA PHE A 65 28.99 13.65 -10.75
C PHE A 65 29.21 15.13 -11.11
N LYS A 66 30.13 15.85 -10.44
CA LYS A 66 30.39 17.28 -10.71
C LYS A 66 31.58 17.59 -11.63
N ILE A 67 32.23 16.59 -12.25
CA ILE A 67 33.45 16.84 -13.05
C ILE A 67 33.30 16.38 -14.52
N ASN A 68 33.45 17.37 -15.43
CA ASN A 68 33.75 17.37 -16.88
C ASN A 68 32.58 17.47 -17.90
N PRO A 69 32.47 18.61 -18.62
CA PRO A 69 31.81 18.70 -19.92
C PRO A 69 32.86 18.73 -21.05
N VAL A 70 33.36 17.59 -21.51
CA VAL A 70 33.99 17.46 -22.84
C VAL A 70 33.64 16.11 -23.44
N SER A 71 32.69 16.13 -24.38
CA SER A 71 32.85 15.56 -25.73
C SER A 71 31.63 15.94 -26.56
N LYS A 72 31.90 16.58 -27.71
CA LYS A 72 30.91 16.92 -28.72
C LYS A 72 30.39 15.62 -29.35
N ASP A 73 29.20 15.22 -28.97
CA ASP A 73 28.31 14.51 -29.87
C ASP A 73 26.88 14.97 -29.58
N ASN A 74 26.25 15.54 -30.60
CA ASN A 74 24.90 16.12 -30.68
C ASN A 74 24.00 15.92 -29.45
N ALA A 75 24.29 16.68 -28.38
CA ALA A 75 23.45 16.71 -27.20
C ALA A 75 22.23 17.57 -27.51
N VAL A 76 21.16 16.94 -28.00
CA VAL A 76 19.82 17.35 -27.58
C VAL A 76 19.90 17.37 -26.06
N THR A 77 19.92 18.57 -25.48
CA THR A 77 19.79 18.78 -24.05
C THR A 77 18.52 18.05 -23.63
N LYS A 78 18.65 16.79 -23.21
CA LYS A 78 17.62 16.07 -22.50
C LYS A 78 17.48 16.81 -21.19
N ILE A 79 16.58 17.79 -21.19
CA ILE A 79 15.96 18.31 -19.99
C ILE A 79 15.63 17.08 -19.17
N ARG A 80 16.32 16.90 -18.03
CA ARG A 80 15.96 15.83 -17.09
C ARG A 80 14.65 16.27 -16.45
N LEU A 81 13.57 15.91 -17.13
CA LEU A 81 12.23 16.02 -16.61
C LEU A 81 12.16 15.19 -15.33
N PRO A 82 11.44 15.65 -14.30
CA PRO A 82 11.16 14.82 -13.15
C PRO A 82 10.59 13.49 -13.61
N GLU A 83 11.05 12.42 -12.99
CA GLU A 83 10.60 11.05 -13.29
C GLU A 83 9.07 11.01 -13.18
N ILE A 84 8.40 10.61 -14.26
CA ILE A 84 6.94 10.59 -14.28
C ILE A 84 6.51 9.49 -13.31
N PRO A 85 5.84 9.83 -12.19
CA PRO A 85 5.43 8.83 -11.22
C PRO A 85 4.43 7.89 -11.88
N LEU A 86 4.53 6.61 -11.55
CA LEU A 86 3.54 5.63 -11.99
C LEU A 86 2.15 6.06 -11.48
N PRO A 87 1.11 5.98 -12.33
CA PRO A 87 -0.23 6.37 -11.93
C PRO A 87 -0.74 5.40 -10.86
N GLU A 88 -1.33 5.89 -9.77
CA GLU A 88 -1.98 5.04 -8.78
C GLU A 88 -3.49 4.97 -9.00
N PHE A 89 -4.07 3.80 -8.75
CA PHE A 89 -5.50 3.57 -8.84
C PHE A 89 -6.03 2.86 -7.60
N SER A 90 -6.88 3.56 -6.86
CA SER A 90 -7.45 3.08 -5.58
C SER A 90 -8.77 2.31 -5.73
N GLY A 91 -9.38 2.30 -6.93
CA GLY A 91 -10.71 1.72 -7.17
C GLY A 91 -11.83 2.75 -7.39
N LYS A 92 -11.52 4.05 -7.45
CA LYS A 92 -12.53 5.08 -7.72
C LYS A 92 -12.96 5.07 -9.20
N ILE A 93 -14.23 4.75 -9.47
CA ILE A 93 -14.82 4.67 -10.83
C ILE A 93 -14.60 5.97 -11.63
N ALA A 94 -14.71 7.12 -10.98
CA ALA A 94 -14.51 8.43 -11.62
C ALA A 94 -13.08 8.58 -12.18
N ASP A 95 -12.08 8.07 -11.47
CA ASP A 95 -10.66 8.20 -11.83
C ASP A 95 -10.19 7.13 -12.82
N PHE A 96 -10.98 6.06 -13.01
CA PHE A 96 -10.57 4.90 -13.81
C PHE A 96 -10.19 5.25 -15.25
N ALA A 97 -10.96 6.10 -15.95
CA ALA A 97 -10.61 6.45 -17.34
C ALA A 97 -9.32 7.27 -17.43
N ASN A 98 -9.05 8.13 -16.45
CA ASN A 98 -7.80 8.88 -16.41
C ASN A 98 -6.62 7.93 -16.15
N PHE A 99 -6.76 7.05 -15.17
CA PHE A 99 -5.78 6.00 -14.88
C PHE A 99 -5.49 5.13 -16.11
N LYS A 100 -6.54 4.61 -16.77
CA LYS A 100 -6.42 3.75 -17.96
C LYS A 100 -5.65 4.44 -19.08
N ASN A 101 -5.98 5.70 -19.39
CA ASN A 101 -5.28 6.46 -20.41
C ASN A 101 -3.80 6.69 -20.07
N LEU A 102 -3.49 7.07 -18.83
CA LEU A 102 -2.12 7.26 -18.38
C LEU A 102 -1.33 5.95 -18.43
N PHE A 103 -1.89 4.85 -17.93
CA PHE A 103 -1.25 3.55 -17.92
C PHE A 103 -0.99 3.01 -19.32
N VAL A 104 -1.95 3.17 -20.24
CA VAL A 104 -1.80 2.74 -21.64
C VAL A 104 -0.66 3.48 -22.33
N ASN A 105 -0.62 4.81 -22.17
CA ASN A 105 0.42 5.64 -22.80
C ASN A 105 1.81 5.41 -22.22
N LEU A 106 1.92 5.15 -20.91
CA LEU A 106 3.20 4.99 -20.24
C LEU A 106 3.75 3.56 -20.33
N ILE A 107 2.89 2.55 -20.22
CA ILE A 107 3.28 1.16 -19.99
C ILE A 107 2.78 0.23 -21.11
N SER A 108 1.49 0.28 -21.45
CA SER A 108 0.91 -0.69 -22.39
C SER A 108 1.46 -0.55 -23.82
N ASN A 109 1.65 0.69 -24.28
CA ASN A 109 2.17 1.01 -25.61
C ASN A 109 3.71 0.96 -25.68
N ASN A 110 4.38 0.69 -24.56
CA ASN A 110 5.83 0.56 -24.55
C ASN A 110 6.24 -0.83 -25.07
N GLU A 111 6.79 -0.87 -26.28
CA GLU A 111 7.26 -2.10 -26.94
C GLU A 111 8.52 -2.70 -26.29
N GLN A 112 9.23 -1.93 -25.45
CA GLN A 112 10.40 -2.41 -24.72
C GLN A 112 10.01 -3.25 -23.49
N LEU A 113 8.74 -3.20 -23.08
CA LEU A 113 8.23 -3.96 -21.94
C LEU A 113 7.52 -5.22 -22.41
N ASN A 114 7.88 -6.35 -21.81
CA ASN A 114 7.16 -7.60 -22.01
C ASN A 114 5.90 -7.67 -21.12
N ASP A 115 5.01 -8.62 -21.40
CA ASP A 115 3.72 -8.75 -20.69
C ASP A 115 3.87 -8.96 -19.18
N SER A 116 4.92 -9.67 -18.74
CA SER A 116 5.20 -9.86 -17.31
C SER A 116 5.61 -8.56 -16.62
N GLN A 117 6.41 -7.73 -17.28
CA GLN A 117 6.78 -6.40 -16.79
C GLN A 117 5.56 -5.48 -16.76
N LYS A 118 4.73 -5.48 -17.81
CA LYS A 118 3.48 -4.72 -17.85
C LYS A 118 2.53 -5.13 -16.73
N LEU A 119 2.41 -6.44 -16.46
CA LEU A 119 1.65 -6.95 -15.32
C LEU A 119 2.23 -6.47 -13.98
N TYR A 120 3.55 -6.56 -13.78
CA TYR A 120 4.19 -6.08 -12.57
C TYR A 120 3.89 -4.59 -12.31
N TYR A 121 4.05 -3.75 -13.34
CA TYR A 121 3.71 -2.33 -13.24
C TYR A 121 2.23 -2.10 -12.97
N LEU A 122 1.33 -2.86 -13.62
CA LEU A 122 -0.10 -2.78 -13.36
C LEU A 122 -0.39 -3.06 -11.89
N ARG A 123 0.14 -4.16 -11.34
CA ARG A 123 0.00 -4.52 -9.91
C ARG A 123 0.55 -3.44 -8.98
N ALA A 124 1.72 -2.88 -9.31
CA ALA A 124 2.35 -1.82 -8.55
C ALA A 124 1.53 -0.52 -8.53
N CYS A 125 0.67 -0.29 -9.52
CA CYS A 125 -0.21 0.86 -9.61
C CYS A 125 -1.54 0.68 -8.84
N LEU A 126 -1.94 -0.54 -8.50
CA LEU A 126 -3.22 -0.80 -7.83
C LEU A 126 -3.11 -0.61 -6.31
N ARG A 127 -4.11 0.05 -5.74
CA ARG A 127 -4.27 0.31 -4.29
C ARG A 127 -5.73 0.04 -3.89
N GLY A 128 -5.98 -0.07 -2.59
CA GLY A 128 -7.34 -0.18 -2.04
C GLY A 128 -8.16 -1.31 -2.68
N GLU A 129 -9.39 -1.00 -3.09
CA GLU A 129 -10.33 -1.97 -3.68
C GLU A 129 -9.85 -2.54 -5.01
N ALA A 130 -9.08 -1.74 -5.79
CA ALA A 130 -8.53 -2.20 -7.05
C ALA A 130 -7.49 -3.30 -6.85
N LYS A 131 -6.78 -3.31 -5.71
CA LYS A 131 -5.80 -4.36 -5.38
C LYS A 131 -6.44 -5.70 -5.07
N LEU A 132 -7.70 -5.74 -4.61
CA LEU A 132 -8.42 -7.01 -4.39
C LEU A 132 -8.72 -7.74 -5.70
N LEU A 133 -8.86 -6.99 -6.80
CA LEU A 133 -9.10 -7.56 -8.13
C LEU A 133 -7.83 -8.22 -8.72
N GLU A 134 -6.66 -7.79 -8.26
CA GLU A 134 -5.36 -8.32 -8.65
C GLU A 134 -5.22 -9.81 -8.35
N SER A 135 -5.71 -10.25 -7.20
CA SER A 135 -5.62 -11.65 -6.75
C SER A 135 -6.38 -12.63 -7.63
N SER A 136 -7.20 -12.14 -8.57
CA SER A 136 -8.04 -12.96 -9.44
C SER A 136 -7.44 -13.16 -10.84
N SER A 137 -6.23 -12.66 -11.15
CA SER A 137 -5.67 -12.73 -12.51
C SER A 137 -4.15 -12.89 -12.55
N ASP A 138 -3.71 -13.88 -13.34
CA ASP A 138 -2.29 -14.27 -13.47
C ASP A 138 -1.57 -13.62 -14.64
N ASN A 139 -2.28 -12.97 -15.56
CA ASN A 139 -1.71 -12.35 -16.76
C ASN A 139 -2.17 -10.89 -16.92
N PHE A 140 -1.38 -10.09 -17.63
CA PHE A 140 -1.65 -8.66 -17.85
C PHE A 140 -3.02 -8.45 -18.50
N GLN A 141 -3.32 -9.18 -19.57
CA GLN A 141 -4.52 -8.99 -20.37
C GLN A 141 -5.80 -9.28 -19.58
N SER A 142 -5.82 -10.36 -18.79
CA SER A 142 -6.92 -10.76 -17.93
C SER A 142 -7.14 -9.75 -16.82
N LEU A 143 -6.07 -9.29 -16.14
CA LEU A 143 -6.20 -8.29 -15.08
C LEU A 143 -6.67 -6.94 -15.63
N PHE A 144 -6.10 -6.50 -16.74
CA PHE A 144 -6.45 -5.22 -17.37
C PHE A 144 -7.89 -5.23 -17.93
N LYS A 145 -8.32 -6.37 -18.47
CA LYS A 145 -9.70 -6.60 -18.89
C LYS A 145 -10.65 -6.62 -17.69
N ALA A 146 -10.34 -7.36 -16.62
CA ALA A 146 -11.17 -7.40 -15.42
C ALA A 146 -11.34 -6.01 -14.78
N LEU A 147 -10.28 -5.21 -14.76
CA LEU A 147 -10.33 -3.81 -14.34
C LEU A 147 -11.26 -2.98 -15.23
N SER A 148 -11.12 -3.11 -16.56
CA SER A 148 -11.98 -2.41 -17.51
C SER A 148 -13.45 -2.82 -17.36
N ASP A 149 -13.72 -4.12 -17.28
CA ASP A 149 -15.07 -4.65 -17.12
C ASP A 149 -15.71 -4.22 -15.79
N ARG A 150 -14.94 -4.08 -14.71
CA ARG A 150 -15.48 -3.65 -13.42
C ARG A 150 -15.75 -2.15 -13.37
N TYR A 151 -14.79 -1.34 -13.81
CA TYR A 151 -14.81 0.10 -13.58
C TYR A 151 -15.30 0.93 -14.78
N GLU A 152 -15.32 0.40 -16.01
CA GLU A 152 -15.99 1.06 -17.15
C GLU A 152 -17.49 0.78 -17.16
N ASN A 153 -17.90 -0.44 -16.82
CA ASN A 153 -19.33 -0.80 -16.81
C ASN A 153 -20.09 -0.12 -15.67
N GLN A 154 -19.44 0.18 -14.53
CA GLN A 154 -20.10 0.91 -13.45
C GLN A 154 -20.42 2.39 -13.79
N ARG A 155 -19.76 3.00 -14.78
CA ARG A 155 -20.16 4.33 -15.27
C ARG A 155 -21.53 4.34 -15.95
N HIS A 156 -21.99 3.19 -16.45
CA HIS A 156 -23.32 3.06 -17.06
C HIS A 156 -24.42 2.80 -16.02
N LEU A 157 -24.06 2.48 -14.77
CA LEU A 157 -25.02 2.15 -13.70
C LEU A 157 -25.28 3.33 -12.75
N ILE A 158 -24.42 4.34 -12.75
CA ILE A 158 -24.65 5.58 -12.00
C ILE A 158 -25.42 6.51 -12.92
N ASP A 159 -26.74 6.32 -12.95
CA ASP A 159 -27.63 7.27 -13.59
C ASP A 159 -27.45 8.63 -12.90
N PRO A 160 -27.19 9.73 -13.64
CA PRO A 160 -27.10 11.07 -13.04
C PRO A 160 -28.35 11.44 -12.23
N HIS A 161 -29.50 10.80 -12.52
CA HIS A 161 -30.71 10.99 -11.73
C HIS A 161 -30.62 10.45 -10.29
N VAL A 162 -29.77 9.44 -10.03
CA VAL A 162 -29.58 8.89 -8.68
C VAL A 162 -28.72 9.82 -7.81
N LEU A 163 -27.85 10.64 -8.40
CA LEU A 163 -27.04 11.63 -7.66
C LEU A 163 -27.86 12.87 -7.24
N GLU A 164 -28.95 13.17 -7.93
CA GLU A 164 -29.83 14.32 -7.61
C GLU A 164 -30.80 14.01 -6.45
N ILE A 165 -31.03 12.73 -6.12
CA ILE A 165 -31.94 12.32 -5.05
C ILE A 165 -31.23 12.31 -3.66
N ILE A 166 -29.90 12.42 -3.63
CA ILE A 166 -29.08 12.33 -2.40
C ILE A 166 -28.54 13.72 -2.00
N ASN A 167 -29.05 14.82 -2.55
CA ASN A 167 -28.72 16.19 -2.16
C ASN A 167 -30.00 17.02 -1.97
#